data_AF-A0AA50DFJ1-F1
#
_entry.id   AF-A0AA50DFJ1-F1
#
_cell.length_a   1.000
_cell.length_b   1.000
_cell.length_c   1.000
_cell.angle_alpha   90.00
_cell.angle_beta   90.00
_cell.angle_gamma   90.00
#
_symmetry.space_group_name_H-M   'P 1'
#
loop_
_entity.id
_entity.type
_entity.pdbx_description
1 polymer ?
#
loop_
_entity_poly.entity_id
_entity_poly.type
_entity_poly.pdbx_seq_one_letter_code
_entity_poly.pdbx_strand_id
1 'polypeptide(L)'
;MKYGLIYADPPWQYGNTISRGAADGHYSTMNLTDLKRPPVWELAEDNSVLVMWYTGTHVEEARFRLEELYGDVSHIELFSRRPSEGWDIWGNECENSIQLVPGRVA
;
A
#
# COMPACT_ATOMS: atom_id res chain seq x y z
N MET A 1 4.31 -20.58 10.52
CA MET A 1 4.79 -20.43 9.14
C MET A 1 4.79 -18.95 8.85
N LYS A 2 5.88 -18.41 8.32
CA LYS A 2 6.03 -17.00 7.97
C LYS A 2 5.98 -16.84 6.44
N TYR A 3 5.72 -15.63 5.96
CA TYR A 3 5.46 -15.32 4.56
C TYR A 3 6.50 -14.34 4.00
N GLY A 4 7.06 -14.67 2.84
CA GLY A 4 7.92 -13.76 2.06
C GLY A 4 7.15 -12.72 1.22
N LEU A 5 5.85 -12.94 1.01
CA LEU A 5 4.95 -12.01 0.35
C LEU A 5 3.63 -11.96 1.12
N ILE A 6 3.20 -10.75 1.49
CA ILE A 6 1.91 -10.49 2.09
C ILE A 6 1.16 -9.57 1.13
N TYR A 7 -0.02 -10.00 0.67
CA TYR A 7 -0.91 -9.16 -0.13
C TYR A 7 -2.11 -8.73 0.73
N ALA A 8 -2.37 -7.43 0.81
CA ALA A 8 -3.39 -6.85 1.65
C ALA A 8 -4.32 -5.92 0.86
N ASP A 9 -5.63 -6.08 1.08
CA ASP A 9 -6.68 -5.16 0.63
C ASP A 9 -7.47 -4.71 1.86
N PRO A 10 -6.96 -3.73 2.63
CA PRO A 10 -7.55 -3.40 3.92
C PRO A 10 -8.86 -2.61 3.75
N PRO A 11 -9.81 -2.76 4.70
CA PRO A 11 -11.11 -2.08 4.63
C PRO A 11 -10.98 -0.60 5.03
N TRP A 12 -10.38 0.20 4.17
CA TRP A 12 -10.06 1.60 4.43
C TRP A 12 -11.30 2.43 4.77
N GLN A 13 -11.28 3.07 5.94
CA GLN A 13 -12.17 4.22 6.19
C GLN A 13 -11.48 5.49 5.67
N TYR A 14 -11.96 6.03 4.55
CA TYR A 14 -11.46 7.27 3.96
C TYR A 14 -12.32 8.47 4.39
N GLY A 15 -11.71 9.65 4.49
CA GLY A 15 -12.38 10.85 5.01
C GLY A 15 -13.47 11.45 4.12
N ASN A 16 -13.56 11.06 2.85
CA ASN A 16 -14.51 11.65 1.89
C ASN A 16 -15.50 10.60 1.36
N THR A 17 -16.65 10.47 2.04
CA THR A 17 -17.70 9.46 1.76
C THR A 17 -18.80 9.94 0.79
N ILE A 18 -18.59 11.07 0.08
CA ILE A 18 -19.64 11.73 -0.72
C ILE A 18 -19.99 10.99 -2.03
N SER A 19 -19.20 10.00 -2.46
CA SER A 19 -19.44 9.31 -3.73
C SER A 19 -20.21 7.99 -3.58
N ARG A 20 -20.98 7.61 -4.62
CA ARG A 20 -21.77 6.37 -4.72
C ARG A 20 -20.96 5.05 -4.62
N GLY A 21 -19.64 5.12 -4.45
CA GLY A 21 -18.72 3.99 -4.27
C GLY A 21 -18.02 3.98 -2.90
N ALA A 22 -18.56 4.69 -1.90
CA ALA A 22 -18.02 4.65 -0.55
C ALA A 22 -18.10 3.22 0.02
N ALA A 23 -16.95 2.69 0.47
CA ALA A 23 -16.85 1.34 1.05
C ALA A 23 -17.82 1.13 2.22
N ASP A 24 -18.08 2.19 3.00
CA ASP A 24 -19.04 2.22 4.12
C ASP A 24 -20.46 1.77 3.74
N GLY A 25 -20.84 1.86 2.45
CA GLY A 25 -22.13 1.39 1.95
C GLY A 25 -22.20 -0.11 1.65
N HIS A 26 -21.08 -0.83 1.68
CA HIS A 26 -20.96 -2.22 1.24
C HIS A 26 -20.43 -3.17 2.32
N TYR A 27 -19.48 -2.72 3.14
CA TYR A 27 -18.91 -3.49 4.25
C TYR A 27 -18.40 -2.56 5.35
N SER A 28 -18.20 -3.10 6.56
CA SER A 28 -17.64 -2.34 7.67
C SER A 28 -16.20 -1.94 7.37
N THR A 29 -15.93 -0.63 7.38
CA THR A 29 -14.58 -0.08 7.24
C THR A 29 -13.90 0.06 8.60
N MET A 30 -12.59 0.24 8.57
CA MET A 30 -11.72 0.31 9.72
C MET A 30 -10.96 1.63 9.71
N ASN A 31 -10.98 2.33 10.84
CA ASN A 31 -10.20 3.54 11.03
C ASN A 31 -8.69 3.21 11.04
N LEU A 32 -7.87 4.24 10.88
CA LEU A 32 -6.42 4.05 10.83
C LEU A 32 -5.86 3.40 12.09
N THR A 33 -6.33 3.80 13.28
CA THR A 33 -5.85 3.25 14.55
C THR A 33 -6.08 1.74 14.62
N ASP A 34 -7.22 1.27 14.15
CA ASP A 34 -7.56 -0.14 14.12
C ASP A 34 -6.80 -0.90 13.02
N LEU A 35 -6.56 -0.27 11.86
CA LEU A 35 -5.73 -0.85 10.78
C LEU A 35 -4.27 -1.05 11.19
N LYS A 36 -3.78 -0.34 12.21
CA LYS A 36 -2.43 -0.54 12.77
C LYS A 36 -2.32 -1.73 13.74
N ARG A 37 -3.45 -2.29 14.18
CA ARG A 37 -3.46 -3.33 15.23
C ARG A 37 -3.14 -4.74 14.76
N PRO A 38 -3.48 -5.17 13.52
CA PRO A 38 -3.12 -6.50 13.04
C PRO A 38 -1.60 -6.69 13.08
N PRO A 39 -1.10 -7.75 13.74
CA PRO A 39 0.33 -7.99 13.89
C PRO A 39 0.92 -8.63 12.62
N VAL A 40 0.93 -7.88 11.51
CA VAL A 40 1.46 -8.36 10.21
C VAL A 40 2.92 -8.84 10.35
N TRP A 41 3.67 -8.22 11.27
CA TRP A 41 5.05 -8.62 11.61
C TRP A 41 5.18 -10.03 12.18
N GLU A 42 4.15 -10.60 12.81
CA GLU A 42 4.18 -11.99 13.28
C GLU A 42 4.08 -12.99 12.13
N LEU A 43 3.49 -12.55 11.01
CA LEU A 43 3.34 -13.34 9.79
C LEU A 43 4.53 -13.13 8.84
N ALA A 44 5.27 -12.04 8.96
CA ALA A 44 6.36 -11.66 8.05
C ALA A 44 7.65 -12.47 8.27
N GLU A 45 8.25 -12.94 7.16
CA GLU A 45 9.68 -13.30 7.12
C GLU A 45 10.56 -12.04 7.19
N ASP A 46 11.82 -12.18 7.59
CA ASP A 46 12.76 -11.05 7.72
C ASP A 46 13.00 -10.33 6.38
N ASN A 47 12.97 -11.07 5.26
CA ASN A 47 13.06 -10.54 3.90
C ASN A 47 11.73 -10.72 3.17
N SER A 48 10.69 -10.03 3.64
CA SER A 48 9.35 -10.09 3.07
C SER A 48 8.91 -8.77 2.44
N VAL A 49 7.94 -8.87 1.53
CA VAL A 49 7.32 -7.72 0.88
C VAL A 49 5.84 -7.67 1.27
N LEU A 50 5.37 -6.50 1.67
CA LEU A 50 3.95 -6.20 1.77
C LEU A 50 3.49 -5.46 0.52
N VAL A 51 2.50 -6.01 -0.17
CA VAL A 51 1.80 -5.36 -1.27
C VAL A 51 0.42 -4.98 -0.77
N MET A 52 0.14 -3.68 -0.69
CA MET A 52 -1.13 -3.18 -0.18
C MET A 52 -1.90 -2.41 -1.24
N TRP A 53 -3.17 -2.77 -1.42
CA TRP A 53 -4.07 -2.09 -2.33
C TRP A 53 -4.62 -0.80 -1.73
N TYR A 54 -4.79 0.22 -2.56
CA TYR A 54 -5.45 1.49 -2.21
C TYR A 54 -6.24 2.03 -3.40
N THR A 55 -7.19 2.93 -3.12
CA THR A 55 -7.96 3.62 -4.16
C THR A 55 -7.23 4.86 -4.65
N GLY A 56 -7.14 5.07 -5.97
CA GLY A 56 -6.34 6.14 -6.58
C GLY A 56 -6.68 7.58 -6.13
N THR A 57 -7.91 7.86 -5.68
CA THR A 57 -8.28 9.17 -5.11
C THR A 57 -7.68 9.44 -3.74
N HIS A 58 -7.04 8.44 -3.11
CA HIS A 58 -6.52 8.49 -1.75
C HIS A 58 -5.02 8.13 -1.70
N VAL A 59 -4.27 8.36 -2.78
CA VAL A 59 -2.84 7.99 -2.85
C VAL A 59 -2.00 8.64 -1.74
N GLU A 60 -2.16 9.95 -1.51
CA GLU A 60 -1.40 10.66 -0.48
C GLU A 60 -1.74 10.14 0.92
N GLU A 61 -3.02 9.86 1.16
CA GLU A 61 -3.48 9.27 2.41
C GLU A 61 -2.95 7.84 2.57
N ALA A 62 -2.89 7.03 1.50
CA ALA A 62 -2.34 5.69 1.54
C ALA A 62 -0.83 5.67 1.84
N ARG A 63 -0.04 6.57 1.21
CA ARG A 63 1.41 6.71 1.48
C ARG A 63 1.68 7.13 2.92
N PHE A 64 1.03 8.20 3.37
CA PHE A 64 1.15 8.67 4.75
C PHE A 64 0.83 7.55 5.74
N ARG A 65 -0.23 6.78 5.48
CA ARG A 65 -0.63 5.65 6.33
C ARG A 65 0.39 4.50 6.30
N LEU A 66 1.02 4.22 5.16
CA LEU A 66 2.07 3.21 5.01
C LEU A 66 3.32 3.57 5.82
N GLU A 67 3.79 4.81 5.71
CA GLU A 67 4.92 5.33 6.49
C GLU A 67 4.65 5.26 8.00
N GLU A 68 3.43 5.63 8.41
CA GLU A 68 2.95 5.58 9.78
C GLU A 68 2.78 4.16 10.36
N LEU A 69 2.72 3.14 9.51
CA LEU A 69 2.54 1.73 9.88
C LEU A 69 3.85 0.96 9.92
N TYR A 70 4.69 1.16 8.90
CA TYR A 70 5.87 0.35 8.66
C TYR A 70 7.19 1.12 8.84
N GLY A 71 7.11 2.45 9.02
CA GLY A 71 8.25 3.29 9.38
C GLY A 71 9.28 3.40 8.27
N ASP A 72 10.56 3.34 8.64
CA ASP A 72 11.70 3.53 7.74
C ASP A 72 12.05 2.21 7.02
N VAL A 73 11.23 1.85 6.04
CA VAL A 73 11.47 0.73 5.13
C VAL A 73 11.52 1.24 3.69
N SER A 74 12.10 0.46 2.78
CA SER A 74 12.04 0.79 1.35
C SER A 74 10.60 0.72 0.85
N HIS A 75 10.11 1.83 0.31
CA HIS A 75 8.78 1.94 -0.27
C HIS A 75 8.85 2.07 -1.79
N ILE A 76 7.92 1.42 -2.48
CA ILE A 76 7.75 1.58 -3.92
C ILE A 76 6.27 1.70 -4.27
N GLU A 77 5.96 2.64 -5.16
CA GLU A 77 4.65 2.77 -5.78
C GLU A 77 4.71 2.34 -7.24
N LEU A 78 3.91 1.32 -7.57
CA LEU A 78 3.74 0.83 -8.93
C LEU A 78 2.54 1.50 -9.60
N PHE A 79 2.70 1.80 -10.90
CA PHE A 79 1.77 2.58 -11.72
C PHE A 79 1.53 4.01 -11.22
N SER A 80 2.52 4.59 -10.53
CA SER A 80 2.46 6.00 -10.15
C SER A 80 2.38 6.91 -11.38
N ARG A 81 1.73 8.06 -11.22
CA ARG A 81 1.68 9.14 -12.22
C ARG A 81 2.46 10.38 -11.79
N ARG A 82 2.97 10.41 -10.55
CA ARG A 82 3.66 11.56 -9.96
C ARG A 82 4.76 11.09 -9.01
N PRO A 83 5.90 11.80 -8.96
CA PRO A 83 6.92 11.50 -7.97
C PRO A 83 6.43 11.74 -6.54
N SER A 84 6.98 10.96 -5.61
CA SER A 84 6.78 11.11 -4.18
C SER A 84 8.13 11.06 -3.49
N GLU A 85 8.39 12.03 -2.62
CA GLU A 85 9.63 12.04 -1.85
C GLU A 85 9.67 10.82 -0.91
N GLY A 86 10.83 10.17 -0.79
CA GLY A 86 11.01 8.97 0.04
C GLY A 86 10.48 7.66 -0.56
N TRP A 87 9.87 7.70 -1.75
CA TRP A 87 9.34 6.51 -2.43
C TRP A 87 10.01 6.28 -3.77
N ASP A 88 10.34 5.02 -4.04
CA ASP A 88 10.58 4.61 -5.41
C ASP A 88 9.28 4.64 -6.20
N ILE A 89 9.36 5.04 -7.46
CA ILE A 89 8.22 5.12 -8.36
C ILE A 89 8.52 4.35 -9.64
N TRP A 90 7.51 3.61 -10.08
CA TRP A 90 7.51 2.99 -11.39
C TRP A 90 6.13 3.14 -12.00
N GLY A 91 6.01 3.59 -13.25
CA GLY A 91 4.73 3.78 -13.92
C GLY A 91 4.88 4.19 -15.38
N ASN A 92 3.79 4.09 -16.12
CA ASN A 92 3.77 4.44 -17.55
C ASN A 92 3.66 5.96 -17.79
N GLU A 93 3.33 6.73 -16.75
CA GLU A 93 3.07 8.18 -16.83
C GLU A 93 4.02 9.00 -15.92
N CYS A 94 5.14 8.41 -15.48
CA CYS A 94 6.16 9.10 -14.70
C CYS A 94 7.58 8.74 -15.15
N GLU A 95 8.56 9.54 -14.75
CA GLU A 95 9.97 9.16 -14.85
C GLU A 95 10.27 8.15 -13.73
N ASN A 96 10.59 6.91 -14.12
CA ASN A 96 10.81 5.82 -13.17
C ASN A 96 12.09 6.05 -12.35
N SER A 97 12.03 5.89 -11.02
CA SER A 97 13.22 5.94 -10.16
C SER A 97 14.01 4.63 -10.19
N ILE A 98 13.36 3.53 -10.58
CA ILE A 98 13.96 2.20 -10.66
C ILE A 98 13.72 1.52 -12.01
N GLN A 99 14.54 0.51 -12.32
CA GLN A 99 14.32 -0.38 -13.46
C GLN A 99 13.86 -1.76 -12.99
N LEU A 100 12.70 -2.19 -13.48
CA LEU A 100 12.24 -3.56 -13.28
C LEU A 100 12.93 -4.48 -14.28
N VAL A 101 13.65 -5.48 -13.76
CA VAL A 101 14.25 -6.54 -14.56
C VAL A 101 13.23 -7.66 -14.73
N PRO A 102 12.97 -8.16 -15.95
CA PRO A 102 12.05 -9.27 -16.16
C PRO A 102 12.40 -10.47 -15.27
N GLY A 103 11.43 -10.92 -14.48
CA GLY A 103 11.57 -12.12 -13.68
C GLY A 103 11.80 -13.34 -14.57
N ARG A 104 12.68 -14.26 -14.13
CA ARG A 104 12.77 -15.58 -14.74
C ARG A 104 11.63 -16.43 -14.18
N VAL A 105 10.73 -16.88 -15.03
CA VAL A 105 9.78 -17.94 -14.67
C VAL A 105 10.61 -19.23 -14.59
N ALA A 106 10.73 -19.78 -13.39
CA ALA A 106 11.36 -21.08 -13.15
C ALA A 106 10.38 -22.22 -13.46
#